data_AF-A0A183GBA0-F1
#
_entry.id   AF-A0A183GBA0-F1
#
_cell.length_a   1.000
_cell.length_b   1.000
_cell.length_c   1.000
_cell.angle_alpha   90.00
_cell.angle_beta   90.00
_cell.angle_gamma   90.00
#
_symmetry.space_group_name_H-M   'P 1'
#
loop_
_entity.id
_entity.type
_entity.pdbx_description
1 polymer ?
#
loop_
_entity_poly.entity_id
_entity_poly.type
_entity_poly.pdbx_seq_one_letter_code
_entity_poly.pdbx_strand_id
1 'polypeptide(L)'
;MYGLFFILFVVAVPVASNAKELPEKFYGKFDLDHSENFDEYLEAKGYGWFTRKLVTFATFKKEFKKSDKPGKFDYSNLTSKKNVHYEGVELGKEFVGEGLDSTKHKVEDQSLFLQLRSCEACGASEWQLTGERDVTFDLVGDVLFERHNPIEKGEAKDETYEYSFINKDGKEYLLVKMEANGVVGKRFYKRM
;
A
#
# COMPACT_ATOMS: atom_id res chain seq x y z
N MET A 1 0.28 -69.94 -11.63
CA MET A 1 -0.16 -68.78 -10.83
C MET A 1 0.61 -67.56 -11.31
N TYR A 2 0.02 -66.73 -12.18
CA TYR A 2 0.63 -65.48 -12.64
C TYR A 2 -0.13 -64.32 -12.01
N GLY A 3 0.56 -63.57 -11.15
CA GLY A 3 0.03 -62.39 -10.47
C GLY A 3 0.14 -61.16 -11.37
N LEU A 4 -0.98 -60.48 -11.59
CA LEU A 4 -1.08 -59.24 -12.33
C LEU A 4 -0.65 -58.07 -11.42
N PHE A 5 0.44 -57.38 -11.76
CA PHE A 5 0.89 -56.17 -11.06
C PHE A 5 0.39 -54.95 -11.84
N PHE A 6 -0.59 -54.21 -11.30
CA PHE A 6 -1.03 -52.93 -11.86
C PHE A 6 -0.13 -51.82 -11.30
N ILE A 7 0.72 -51.25 -12.16
CA ILE A 7 1.52 -50.06 -11.84
C ILE A 7 0.64 -48.82 -12.13
N LEU A 8 0.24 -48.11 -11.09
CA LEU A 8 -0.49 -46.85 -11.17
C LEU A 8 0.51 -45.71 -11.49
N PHE A 9 0.56 -45.28 -12.74
CA PHE A 9 1.28 -44.06 -13.12
C PHE A 9 0.46 -42.84 -12.68
N VAL A 10 0.87 -42.21 -11.58
CA VAL A 10 0.36 -40.88 -11.20
C VAL A 10 1.04 -39.85 -12.10
N VAL A 11 0.36 -39.45 -13.17
CA VAL A 11 0.77 -38.32 -13.99
C VAL A 11 0.54 -37.04 -13.17
N ALA A 12 1.62 -36.49 -12.61
CA ALA A 12 1.61 -35.16 -12.03
C ALA A 12 1.41 -34.14 -13.16
N VAL A 13 0.18 -33.67 -13.36
CA VAL A 13 -0.10 -32.54 -14.24
C VAL A 13 0.43 -31.28 -13.55
N PRO A 14 1.40 -30.55 -14.13
CA PRO A 14 1.81 -29.28 -13.58
C PRO A 14 0.62 -28.33 -13.68
N VAL A 15 0.06 -27.95 -12.53
CA VAL A 15 -0.89 -26.85 -12.45
C VAL A 15 -0.11 -25.60 -12.81
N ALA A 16 -0.24 -25.14 -14.05
CA ALA A 16 0.24 -23.84 -14.44
C ALA A 16 -0.52 -22.82 -13.59
N SER A 17 0.16 -22.25 -12.60
CA SER A 17 -0.30 -21.05 -11.90
C SER A 17 -0.44 -19.97 -12.97
N ASN A 18 -1.67 -19.69 -13.41
CA ASN A 18 -1.99 -18.46 -14.11
C ASN A 18 -1.81 -17.33 -13.10
N ALA A 19 -0.57 -16.90 -12.88
CA ALA A 19 -0.28 -15.72 -12.11
C ALA A 19 -0.94 -14.56 -12.84
N LYS A 20 -1.90 -13.93 -12.17
CA LYS A 20 -2.58 -12.76 -12.73
C LYS A 20 -1.52 -11.68 -12.87
N GLU A 21 -1.19 -11.30 -14.10
CA GLU A 21 -0.23 -10.24 -14.35
C GLU A 21 -0.91 -8.88 -14.17
N LEU A 22 -0.15 -7.90 -13.65
CA LEU A 22 -0.63 -6.53 -13.58
C LEU A 22 -0.71 -5.95 -15.00
N PRO A 23 -1.85 -5.41 -15.45
CA PRO A 23 -1.99 -4.89 -16.79
C PRO A 23 -0.99 -3.78 -17.10
N GLU A 24 -0.47 -3.76 -18.34
CA GLU A 24 0.61 -2.86 -18.76
C GLU A 24 0.34 -1.37 -18.47
N LYS A 25 -0.93 -0.97 -18.55
CA LYS A 25 -1.38 0.39 -18.24
C LYS A 25 -1.01 0.86 -16.83
N PHE A 26 -0.87 -0.04 -15.84
CA PHE A 26 -0.51 0.35 -14.48
C PHE A 26 0.98 0.64 -14.31
N TYR A 27 1.87 0.11 -15.15
CA TYR A 27 3.30 0.38 -15.02
C TYR A 27 3.64 1.81 -15.37
N GLY A 28 4.58 2.40 -14.61
CA GLY A 28 5.05 3.77 -14.80
C GLY A 28 5.03 4.59 -13.51
N LYS A 29 5.37 5.87 -13.65
CA LYS A 29 5.35 6.87 -12.58
C LYS A 29 4.13 7.77 -12.72
N PHE A 30 3.53 8.10 -11.58
CA PHE A 30 2.30 8.87 -11.50
C PHE A 30 2.47 9.97 -10.47
N ASP A 31 2.32 11.23 -10.88
CA ASP A 31 2.39 12.40 -10.02
C ASP A 31 0.99 12.87 -9.63
N LEU A 32 0.79 13.24 -8.36
CA LEU A 32 -0.49 13.74 -7.90
C LEU A 32 -0.79 15.09 -8.55
N ASP A 33 -1.90 15.16 -9.28
CA ASP A 33 -2.33 16.40 -9.93
C ASP A 33 -3.29 17.20 -9.05
N HIS A 34 -4.38 16.55 -8.63
CA HIS A 34 -5.41 17.16 -7.79
C HIS A 34 -6.18 16.10 -7.01
N SER A 35 -7.04 16.54 -6.08
CA SER A 35 -7.89 15.67 -5.29
C SER A 35 -9.29 16.29 -5.17
N GLU A 36 -10.32 15.44 -5.13
CA GLU A 36 -11.71 15.83 -4.90
C GLU A 36 -12.19 15.20 -3.59
N ASN A 37 -12.83 15.99 -2.72
CA ASN A 37 -13.45 15.53 -1.48
C ASN A 37 -12.50 14.76 -0.52
N PHE A 38 -11.19 15.04 -0.60
CA PHE A 38 -10.16 14.31 0.16
C PHE A 38 -10.05 14.78 1.62
N ASP A 39 -10.25 16.08 1.90
CA ASP A 39 -10.24 16.60 3.27
C ASP A 39 -11.41 16.02 4.08
N GLU A 40 -12.58 15.93 3.45
CA GLU A 40 -13.81 15.35 3.97
C GLU A 40 -13.65 13.85 4.21
N TYR A 41 -12.99 13.14 3.29
CA TYR A 41 -12.62 11.73 3.51
C TYR A 41 -11.70 11.56 4.73
N LEU A 42 -10.68 12.40 4.88
CA LEU A 42 -9.79 12.35 6.05
C LEU A 42 -10.53 12.70 7.34
N GLU A 43 -11.47 13.64 7.28
CA GLU A 43 -12.36 13.97 8.41
C GLU A 43 -13.25 12.78 8.79
N ALA A 44 -13.86 12.12 7.81
CA ALA A 44 -14.66 10.92 8.03
C ALA A 44 -13.82 9.77 8.58
N LYS A 45 -12.55 9.66 8.19
CA LYS A 45 -11.56 8.75 8.81
C LYS A 45 -11.17 9.19 10.23
N GLY A 46 -11.53 10.37 10.71
CA GLY A 46 -11.26 10.85 12.06
C GLY A 46 -9.93 11.58 12.24
N TYR A 47 -9.28 12.02 11.15
CA TYR A 47 -8.07 12.85 11.26
C TYR A 47 -8.42 14.26 11.72
N GLY A 48 -7.66 14.78 12.69
CA GLY A 48 -7.78 16.16 13.17
C GLY A 48 -7.39 17.20 12.11
N TRP A 49 -7.99 18.39 12.17
CA TRP A 49 -7.86 19.45 11.17
C TRP A 49 -6.41 19.74 10.72
N PHE A 50 -5.47 19.86 11.66
CA PHE A 50 -4.07 20.16 11.35
C PHE A 50 -3.40 19.03 10.54
N THR A 51 -3.62 17.77 10.94
CA THR A 51 -3.12 16.60 10.22
C THR A 51 -3.71 16.52 8.81
N ARG A 52 -5.01 16.83 8.64
CA ARG A 52 -5.65 16.85 7.32
C ARG A 52 -5.00 17.85 6.37
N LYS A 53 -4.69 19.06 6.85
CA LYS A 53 -4.00 20.07 6.03
C LYS A 53 -2.59 19.64 5.65
N LEU A 54 -1.82 19.09 6.59
CA LEU A 54 -0.48 18.57 6.27
C LEU A 54 -0.51 17.45 5.23
N VAL A 55 -1.44 16.50 5.34
CA VAL A 55 -1.58 15.39 4.39
C VAL A 55 -2.06 15.89 3.02
N THR A 56 -2.98 16.85 2.99
CA THR A 56 -3.49 17.42 1.73
C THR A 56 -2.42 18.20 0.96
N PHE A 57 -1.51 18.89 1.65
CA PHE A 57 -0.40 19.62 1.01
C PHE A 57 0.81 18.75 0.66
N ALA A 58 0.86 17.50 1.14
CA ALA A 58 1.95 16.60 0.81
C ALA A 58 1.85 16.12 -0.65
N THR A 59 2.99 16.09 -1.34
CA THR A 59 3.09 15.49 -2.68
C THR A 59 3.26 13.99 -2.56
N PHE A 60 2.54 13.25 -3.40
CA PHE A 60 2.60 11.79 -3.47
C PHE A 60 2.83 11.40 -4.91
N LYS A 61 3.87 10.62 -5.16
CA LYS A 61 4.14 10.00 -6.44
C LYS A 61 4.05 8.50 -6.29
N LYS A 62 3.36 7.85 -7.20
CA LYS A 62 3.24 6.39 -7.22
C LYS A 62 4.07 5.86 -8.36
N GLU A 63 4.78 4.77 -8.13
CA GLU A 63 5.57 4.09 -9.15
C GLU A 63 5.26 2.60 -9.12
N PHE A 64 4.87 2.07 -10.27
CA PHE A 64 4.70 0.64 -10.51
C PHE A 64 5.77 0.19 -11.49
N LYS A 65 6.58 -0.79 -11.09
CA LYS A 65 7.71 -1.33 -11.86
C LYS A 65 7.52 -2.82 -12.11
N LYS A 66 8.00 -3.29 -13.25
CA LYS A 66 8.10 -4.72 -13.50
C LYS A 66 9.21 -5.30 -12.63
N SER A 67 8.90 -6.40 -11.96
CA SER A 67 9.90 -7.16 -11.22
C SER A 67 10.64 -8.08 -12.18
N ASP A 68 11.84 -8.53 -11.81
CA ASP A 68 12.59 -9.55 -12.57
C ASP A 68 11.91 -10.93 -12.54
N LYS A 69 10.96 -11.13 -11.63
CA LYS A 69 10.21 -12.39 -11.44
C LYS A 69 8.89 -12.35 -12.21
N PRO A 70 8.56 -13.38 -13.02
CA PRO A 70 7.31 -13.42 -13.77
C PRO A 70 6.11 -13.43 -12.83
N GLY A 71 5.04 -12.71 -13.20
CA GLY A 71 3.84 -12.56 -12.39
C GLY A 71 3.99 -11.66 -11.15
N LYS A 72 5.12 -10.95 -11.00
CA LYS A 72 5.38 -10.04 -9.88
C LYS A 72 5.61 -8.60 -10.35
N PHE A 73 5.35 -7.65 -9.47
CA PHE A 73 5.67 -6.25 -9.69
C PHE A 73 6.22 -5.60 -8.42
N ASP A 74 6.93 -4.50 -8.60
CA ASP A 74 7.40 -3.67 -7.51
C ASP A 74 6.53 -2.41 -7.46
N TYR A 75 6.18 -1.99 -6.26
CA TYR A 75 5.36 -0.80 -6.02
C TYR A 75 6.09 0.15 -5.10
N SER A 76 6.01 1.44 -5.39
CA SER A 76 6.61 2.48 -4.57
C SER A 76 5.67 3.66 -4.40
N ASN A 77 5.55 4.12 -3.16
CA ASN A 77 4.85 5.34 -2.81
C ASN A 77 5.89 6.35 -2.35
N LEU A 78 6.22 7.28 -3.22
CA LEU A 78 7.24 8.30 -3.02
C LEU A 78 6.59 9.56 -2.48
N THR A 79 7.11 10.10 -1.39
CA THR A 79 6.63 11.37 -0.82
C THR A 79 7.80 12.29 -0.55
N SER A 80 7.53 13.57 -0.29
CA SER A 80 8.60 14.51 0.07
C SER A 80 9.33 14.17 1.38
N LYS A 81 8.74 13.32 2.24
CA LYS A 81 9.28 12.98 3.57
C LYS A 81 9.86 11.58 3.64
N LYS A 82 9.10 10.57 3.22
CA LYS A 82 9.51 9.16 3.25
C LYS A 82 8.97 8.43 2.02
N ASN A 83 9.81 7.57 1.45
CA ASN A 83 9.41 6.66 0.38
C ASN A 83 9.15 5.29 0.98
N VAL A 84 8.09 4.63 0.52
CA VAL A 84 7.77 3.25 0.83
C VAL A 84 7.96 2.43 -0.43
N HIS A 85 8.62 1.29 -0.31
CA HIS A 85 8.95 0.39 -1.42
C HIS A 85 8.52 -1.03 -1.05
N TYR A 86 7.76 -1.66 -1.94
CA TYR A 86 7.40 -3.06 -1.87
C TYR A 86 7.94 -3.77 -3.11
N GLU A 87 8.72 -4.83 -2.90
CA GLU A 87 9.35 -5.60 -3.97
C GLU A 87 8.70 -6.97 -4.11
N GLY A 88 8.54 -7.44 -5.34
CA GLY A 88 8.04 -8.80 -5.62
C GLY A 88 6.59 -9.04 -5.18
N VAL A 89 5.75 -8.01 -5.29
CA VAL A 89 4.30 -8.09 -5.01
C VAL A 89 3.63 -9.02 -6.01
N GLU A 90 2.78 -9.92 -5.50
CA GLU A 90 1.96 -10.83 -6.29
C GLU A 90 0.48 -10.47 -6.14
N LEU A 91 -0.25 -10.42 -7.26
CA LEU A 91 -1.69 -10.16 -7.22
C LEU A 91 -2.43 -11.28 -6.48
N GLY A 92 -3.33 -10.90 -5.56
CA GLY A 92 -4.12 -11.79 -4.72
C GLY A 92 -3.37 -12.43 -3.55
N LYS A 93 -2.12 -12.03 -3.29
CA LYS A 93 -1.35 -12.50 -2.14
C LYS A 93 -1.14 -11.38 -1.14
N GLU A 94 -1.39 -11.71 0.12
CA GLU A 94 -1.04 -10.89 1.27
C GLU A 94 0.46 -10.91 1.51
N PHE A 95 1.02 -9.76 1.89
CA PHE A 95 2.39 -9.63 2.34
C PHE A 95 2.49 -8.55 3.41
N VAL A 96 3.51 -8.66 4.27
CA VAL A 96 3.78 -7.67 5.31
C VAL A 96 4.57 -6.51 4.70
N GLY A 97 4.04 -5.30 4.80
CA GLY A 97 4.65 -4.07 4.30
C GLY A 97 4.75 -2.99 5.37
N GLU A 98 5.78 -2.15 5.29
CA GLU A 98 5.91 -0.96 6.14
C GLU A 98 4.98 0.17 5.64
N GLY A 99 4.10 0.65 6.51
CA GLY A 99 3.24 1.80 6.22
C GLY A 99 4.00 3.14 6.15
N LEU A 100 3.35 4.14 5.52
CA LEU A 100 3.84 5.53 5.50
C LEU A 100 3.82 6.20 6.89
N ASP A 101 3.18 5.59 7.87
CA ASP A 101 2.90 6.15 9.20
C ASP A 101 4.01 5.95 10.23
N SER A 102 4.95 5.00 10.03
CA SER A 102 6.24 4.87 10.75
C SER A 102 6.23 5.41 12.18
N THR A 103 5.32 4.91 13.02
CA THR A 103 5.00 5.53 14.32
C THR A 103 6.22 5.66 15.24
N LYS A 104 6.79 6.86 15.30
CA LYS A 104 7.51 7.38 16.47
C LYS A 104 6.61 8.40 17.16
N HIS A 105 6.11 8.08 18.33
CA HIS A 105 5.34 9.03 19.12
C HIS A 105 6.24 10.05 19.84
N LYS A 106 5.73 11.29 19.83
CA LYS A 106 6.13 12.55 20.46
C LYS A 106 7.41 13.23 20.00
N VAL A 107 7.20 14.34 19.29
CA VAL A 107 7.91 15.59 19.58
C VAL A 107 6.90 16.75 19.49
N GLU A 108 6.28 17.10 20.62
CA GLU A 108 6.11 18.52 20.92
C GLU A 108 7.54 19.03 21.13
N ASP A 109 8.06 19.82 20.20
CA ASP A 109 9.22 20.68 20.50
C ASP A 109 8.71 22.12 20.49
N GLN A 110 8.25 22.55 21.66
CA GLN A 110 8.67 23.87 22.10
C GLN A 110 10.05 23.71 22.74
N SER A 111 11.07 24.10 21.99
CA SER A 111 12.36 24.56 22.47
C SER A 111 13.27 23.57 23.23
N LEU A 112 14.36 23.16 22.55
CA LEU A 112 15.75 23.09 23.05
C LEU A 112 16.01 22.24 24.32
N PHE A 113 16.78 21.14 24.22
CA PHE A 113 18.09 20.96 24.90
C PHE A 113 18.63 19.52 24.71
N LEU A 114 19.90 19.46 24.29
CA LEU A 114 20.97 18.49 24.61
C LEU A 114 20.72 16.96 24.70
N GLN A 115 21.38 16.28 23.75
CA GLN A 115 22.60 15.46 23.96
C GLN A 115 22.55 14.10 24.71
N LEU A 116 23.32 13.18 24.10
CA LEU A 116 24.16 12.12 24.68
C LEU A 116 23.65 10.67 24.76
N ARG A 117 24.64 9.81 24.49
CA ARG A 117 24.62 8.36 24.33
C ARG A 117 24.39 7.61 25.65
N SER A 118 23.90 6.38 25.48
CA SER A 118 24.05 5.16 26.28
C SER A 118 23.64 5.17 27.75
N CYS A 119 22.65 4.34 28.08
CA CYS A 119 22.63 3.61 29.34
C CYS A 119 21.94 2.25 29.09
N GLU A 120 22.74 1.17 29.01
CA GLU A 120 22.26 -0.17 29.36
C GLU A 120 21.87 -0.17 30.84
N ALA A 121 20.89 -0.97 31.23
CA ALA A 121 20.32 -1.13 32.57
C ALA A 121 19.22 -0.13 32.97
N CYS A 122 18.02 -0.31 32.43
CA CYS A 122 16.76 -0.13 33.16
C CYS A 122 15.68 -0.97 32.45
N GLY A 123 15.16 -2.01 33.11
CA GLY A 123 14.05 -2.80 32.60
C GLY A 123 12.80 -1.94 32.46
N ALA A 124 12.46 -1.57 31.22
CA ALA A 124 11.19 -1.00 30.84
C ALA A 124 10.79 -1.64 29.51
N SER A 125 9.56 -2.15 29.45
CA SER A 125 8.97 -2.78 28.26
C SER A 125 9.05 -1.84 27.07
N GLU A 126 9.89 -2.24 26.12
CA GLU A 126 10.06 -1.64 24.81
C GLU A 126 8.77 -1.83 24.00
N TRP A 127 7.98 -0.76 23.87
CA TRP A 127 6.90 -0.71 22.89
C TRP A 127 7.48 -0.12 21.61
N GLN A 128 7.98 -0.98 20.73
CA GLN A 128 8.32 -0.64 19.35
C GLN A 128 7.04 -0.67 18.51
N LEU A 129 6.48 0.50 18.20
CA LEU A 129 5.40 0.63 17.21
C LEU A 129 6.00 0.81 15.81
N THR A 130 6.56 -0.26 15.25
CA THR A 130 6.74 -0.37 13.79
C THR A 130 5.41 -0.84 13.22
N GLY A 131 4.63 0.06 12.61
CA GLY A 131 3.32 -0.28 12.03
C GLY A 131 3.45 -1.18 10.82
N GLU A 132 3.63 -2.48 11.03
CA GLU A 132 3.52 -3.50 10.00
C GLU A 132 2.05 -3.65 9.60
N ARG A 133 1.80 -3.75 8.28
CA ARG A 133 0.46 -3.94 7.74
C ARG A 133 0.44 -5.15 6.82
N ASP A 134 -0.64 -5.91 6.88
CA ASP A 134 -0.97 -6.90 5.87
C ASP A 134 -1.51 -6.14 4.65
N VAL A 135 -0.73 -6.15 3.58
CA VAL A 135 -1.04 -5.48 2.32
C VAL A 135 -1.43 -6.51 1.29
N THR A 136 -2.51 -6.25 0.54
CA THR A 136 -2.93 -7.07 -0.60
C THR A 136 -3.20 -6.20 -1.81
N PHE A 137 -2.73 -6.63 -2.98
CA PHE A 137 -3.15 -6.07 -4.26
C PHE A 137 -4.01 -7.06 -5.03
N ASP A 138 -5.22 -6.67 -5.39
CA ASP A 138 -6.15 -7.50 -6.17
C ASP A 138 -6.59 -6.80 -7.44
N LEU A 139 -6.65 -7.52 -8.55
CA LEU A 139 -7.24 -7.00 -9.77
C LEU A 139 -8.62 -7.62 -9.98
N VAL A 140 -9.67 -6.81 -10.06
CA VAL A 140 -11.03 -7.28 -10.41
C VAL A 140 -11.49 -6.51 -11.65
N GLY A 141 -11.59 -7.23 -12.77
CA GLY A 141 -11.76 -6.58 -14.08
C GLY A 141 -10.60 -5.64 -14.38
N ASP A 142 -10.90 -4.36 -14.56
CA ASP A 142 -9.94 -3.30 -14.86
C ASP A 142 -9.54 -2.44 -13.66
N VAL A 143 -10.05 -2.77 -12.47
CA VAL A 143 -9.82 -2.03 -11.22
C VAL A 143 -8.84 -2.80 -10.35
N LEU A 144 -7.77 -2.12 -9.94
CA LEU A 144 -6.79 -2.64 -8.98
C LEU A 144 -7.17 -2.16 -7.58
N PHE A 145 -7.21 -3.06 -6.61
CA PHE A 145 -7.53 -2.80 -5.21
C PHE A 145 -6.26 -2.97 -4.38
N GLU A 146 -5.91 -1.99 -3.57
CA GLU A 146 -4.87 -2.10 -2.53
C GLU A 146 -5.58 -2.05 -1.18
N ARG A 147 -5.42 -3.10 -0.38
CA ARG A 147 -5.99 -3.19 0.97
C ARG A 147 -4.87 -3.26 1.98
N HIS A 148 -4.95 -2.41 3.00
CA HIS A 148 -4.02 -2.35 4.11
C HIS A 148 -4.78 -2.66 5.39
N ASN A 149 -4.49 -3.80 5.99
CA ASN A 149 -5.03 -4.22 7.27
C ASN A 149 -3.93 -4.07 8.35
N PRO A 150 -4.18 -3.33 9.45
CA PRO A 150 -3.25 -3.28 10.56
C PRO A 150 -3.07 -4.66 11.20
N ILE A 151 -1.83 -5.07 11.46
CA ILE A 151 -1.53 -6.38 12.07
C ILE A 151 -1.81 -6.36 13.59
N GLU A 152 -1.61 -5.22 14.26
CA GLU A 152 -1.94 -5.03 15.67
C GLU A 152 -3.16 -4.12 15.88
N LYS A 153 -3.92 -4.36 16.95
CA LYS A 153 -5.05 -3.53 17.38
C LYS A 153 -4.55 -2.19 17.95
N GLY A 154 -4.18 -1.27 17.07
CA GLY A 154 -3.82 0.12 17.38
C GLY A 154 -4.85 1.13 16.87
N GLU A 155 -4.44 2.40 16.78
CA GLU A 155 -5.25 3.48 16.19
C GLU A 155 -5.28 3.45 14.64
N ALA A 156 -4.45 2.61 14.01
CA ALA A 156 -4.42 2.44 12.57
C ALA A 156 -5.74 1.83 12.08
N LYS A 157 -6.28 2.37 10.99
CA LYS A 157 -7.57 1.98 10.42
C LYS A 157 -7.35 1.21 9.13
N ASP A 158 -8.25 0.29 8.84
CA ASP A 158 -8.29 -0.40 7.55
C ASP A 158 -8.41 0.63 6.43
N GLU A 159 -7.62 0.43 5.39
CA GLU A 159 -7.57 1.30 4.22
C GLU A 159 -7.75 0.46 2.97
N THR A 160 -8.67 0.88 2.10
CA THR A 160 -8.87 0.28 0.79
C THR A 160 -8.78 1.39 -0.25
N TYR A 161 -7.93 1.18 -1.24
CA TYR A 161 -7.72 2.08 -2.36
C TYR A 161 -8.13 1.38 -3.66
N GLU A 162 -9.01 2.03 -4.42
CA GLU A 162 -9.44 1.57 -5.73
C GLU A 162 -8.71 2.37 -6.82
N TYR A 163 -7.94 1.69 -7.64
CA TYR A 163 -7.19 2.25 -8.77
C TYR A 163 -7.91 1.94 -10.08
N SER A 164 -8.21 3.00 -10.84
CA SER A 164 -8.80 2.89 -12.17
C SER A 164 -8.24 3.96 -13.10
N PHE A 165 -8.37 3.75 -14.40
CA PHE A 165 -8.02 4.77 -15.40
C PHE A 165 -9.28 5.46 -15.90
N ILE A 166 -9.26 6.79 -15.87
CA ILE A 166 -10.37 7.61 -16.35
C ILE A 166 -9.86 8.66 -17.33
N ASN A 167 -10.71 9.06 -18.26
CA ASN A 167 -10.46 10.21 -19.14
C ASN A 167 -11.32 11.39 -18.69
N LYS A 168 -10.68 12.51 -18.35
CA LYS A 168 -11.33 13.77 -17.97
C LYS A 168 -10.69 14.90 -18.77
N ASP A 169 -11.51 15.64 -19.51
CA ASP A 169 -11.06 16.77 -20.34
C ASP A 169 -9.94 16.40 -21.34
N GLY A 170 -10.03 15.21 -21.95
CA GLY A 170 -9.05 14.69 -22.90
C GLY A 170 -7.71 14.28 -22.28
N LYS A 171 -7.62 14.21 -20.95
CA LYS A 171 -6.45 13.72 -20.22
C LYS A 171 -6.80 12.43 -19.49
N GLU A 172 -5.92 11.44 -19.61
CA GLU A 172 -6.00 10.21 -18.84
C GLU A 172 -5.41 10.43 -17.44
N TYR A 173 -6.10 9.92 -16.43
CA TYR A 173 -5.65 9.94 -15.05
C TYR A 173 -5.71 8.53 -14.45
N LEU A 174 -4.71 8.21 -13.63
CA LEU A 174 -4.85 7.15 -12.64
C LEU A 174 -5.68 7.73 -11.48
N LEU A 175 -6.94 7.33 -11.39
CA LEU A 175 -7.84 7.68 -10.30
C LEU A 175 -7.63 6.71 -9.14
N VAL A 176 -7.37 7.27 -7.97
CA VAL A 176 -7.42 6.55 -6.70
C VAL A 176 -8.67 6.99 -5.95
N LYS A 177 -9.61 6.08 -5.77
CA LYS A 177 -10.84 6.30 -5.02
C LYS A 177 -10.70 5.64 -3.64
N MET A 178 -11.10 6.36 -2.61
CA MET A 178 -11.14 5.86 -1.23
C MET A 178 -12.50 6.18 -0.62
N GLU A 179 -12.94 5.36 0.33
CA GLU A 179 -14.21 5.57 1.03
C GLU A 179 -14.04 5.36 2.54
N ALA A 180 -14.70 6.21 3.32
CA ALA A 180 -14.78 6.09 4.77
C ALA A 180 -16.12 6.62 5.26
N ASN A 181 -16.87 5.81 6.00
CA ASN A 181 -18.16 6.21 6.58
C ASN A 181 -19.12 6.84 5.54
N GLY A 182 -19.16 6.28 4.32
CA GLY A 182 -19.97 6.77 3.20
C GLY A 182 -19.42 8.02 2.49
N VAL A 183 -18.29 8.59 2.96
CA VAL A 183 -17.61 9.72 2.33
C VAL A 183 -16.55 9.20 1.36
N VAL A 184 -16.70 9.55 0.09
CA VAL A 184 -15.78 9.16 -0.98
C VAL A 184 -14.77 10.27 -1.23
N GLY A 185 -13.49 9.98 -1.07
CA GLY A 185 -12.38 10.83 -1.50
C GLY A 185 -11.78 10.32 -2.81
N LYS A 186 -11.30 11.23 -3.65
CA LYS A 186 -10.66 10.90 -4.93
C LYS A 186 -9.35 11.64 -5.08
N ARG A 187 -8.34 10.96 -5.61
CA ARG A 187 -7.04 11.54 -5.97
C ARG A 187 -6.73 11.20 -7.42
N PHE A 188 -6.33 12.20 -8.19
CA PHE A 188 -6.09 12.09 -9.62
C PHE A 188 -4.59 12.22 -9.86
N TYR A 189 -4.00 11.20 -10.48
CA TYR A 189 -2.58 11.19 -10.78
C TYR A 189 -2.34 11.21 -12.29
N LYS A 190 -1.39 12.05 -12.73
CA LYS A 190 -0.93 12.13 -14.11
C LYS A 190 0.27 11.21 -14.30
N ARG A 191 0.31 10.52 -15.44
CA ARG A 191 1.51 9.79 -15.85
C ARG A 191 2.66 10.76 -16.12
N MET A 192 3.84 10.43 -15.61
CA MET A 192 5.10 11.15 -15.84
C MET A 192 5.86 10.61 -17.05
#